data_AF-A0A7C7RU76-F1
#
_entry.id   AF-A0A7C7RU76-F1
#
_cell.length_a   1.000
_cell.length_b   1.000
_cell.length_c   1.000
_cell.angle_alpha   90.00
_cell.angle_beta   90.00
_cell.angle_gamma   90.00
#
_symmetry.space_group_name_H-M   'P 1'
#
loop_
_entity.id
_entity.type
_entity.pdbx_description
1 polymer ?
#
loop_
_entity_poly.entity_id
_entity_poly.type
_entity_poly.pdbx_seq_one_letter_code
_entity_poly.pdbx_strand_id
1 'polypeptide(L)'
;MDNSLEEEILHLYQEPGIGASYANTYGEENIQNLVGKYRSLSEQDAMMDMLIRFSQSTDLATCFISVGVLHALGRVEDVEEAYRWAKTQEDSSKIINHFDIGKSVAEYFILS
;
A
#
# COMPACT_ATOMS: atom_id res chain seq x y z
N MET A 1 7.86 -11.62 15.45
CA MET A 1 6.57 -11.29 14.82
C MET A 1 5.61 -12.41 15.17
N ASP A 2 4.43 -12.06 15.66
CA ASP A 2 3.33 -13.02 15.77
C ASP A 2 2.90 -13.37 14.33
N ASN A 3 3.14 -14.61 13.90
CA ASN A 3 2.87 -15.05 12.53
C ASN A 3 1.41 -14.77 12.12
N SER A 4 0.48 -14.70 13.08
CA SER A 4 -0.93 -14.37 12.84
C SER A 4 -1.13 -12.96 12.25
N LEU A 5 -0.40 -11.96 12.73
CA LEU A 5 -0.58 -10.58 12.26
C LEU A 5 -0.05 -10.39 10.83
N GLU A 6 1.09 -11.00 10.52
CA GLU A 6 1.67 -10.93 9.18
C GLU A 6 0.75 -11.62 8.16
N GLU A 7 0.21 -12.80 8.48
CA GLU A 7 -0.76 -13.51 7.64
C GLU A 7 -2.02 -12.67 7.39
N GLU A 8 -2.58 -12.05 8.45
CA GLU A 8 -3.72 -11.15 8.31
C GLU A 8 -3.42 -9.95 7.41
N ILE A 9 -2.26 -9.31 7.57
CA ILE A 9 -1.86 -8.17 6.72
C ILE A 9 -1.72 -8.61 5.27
N LEU A 10 -1.04 -9.74 5.01
CA LEU A 10 -0.87 -10.29 3.67
C LEU A 10 -2.20 -10.62 3.00
N HIS A 11 -3.16 -11.12 3.78
CA HIS A 11 -4.52 -11.37 3.28
C HIS A 11 -5.21 -10.07 2.81
N LEU A 12 -5.05 -8.96 3.54
CA LEU A 12 -5.63 -7.67 3.15
C LEU A 12 -5.03 -7.07 1.87
N TYR A 13 -3.80 -7.46 1.50
CA TYR A 13 -3.24 -7.12 0.18
C TYR A 13 -3.94 -7.86 -0.96
N GLN A 14 -4.50 -9.03 -0.69
CA GLN A 14 -5.04 -9.95 -1.70
C GLN A 14 -6.56 -9.91 -1.78
N GLU A 15 -7.24 -9.55 -0.68
CA GLU A 15 -8.69 -9.62 -0.56
C GLU A 15 -9.31 -8.25 -0.17
N PRO A 16 -10.28 -7.75 -0.98
CA PRO A 16 -10.74 -8.33 -2.24
C PRO A 16 -9.66 -8.25 -3.32
N GLY A 17 -9.71 -9.16 -4.29
CA GLY A 17 -8.80 -9.09 -5.44
C GLY A 17 -9.00 -7.79 -6.22
N ILE A 18 -7.91 -7.17 -6.67
CA ILE A 18 -7.99 -5.99 -7.54
C ILE A 18 -8.72 -6.37 -8.84
N GLY A 19 -9.74 -5.59 -9.18
CA GLY A 19 -10.59 -5.88 -10.34
C GLY A 19 -11.69 -6.92 -10.09
N ALA A 20 -11.84 -7.43 -8.86
CA ALA A 20 -12.93 -8.35 -8.52
C ALA A 20 -14.32 -7.70 -8.56
N SER A 21 -14.40 -6.37 -8.41
CA SER A 21 -15.64 -5.61 -8.45
C SER A 21 -15.41 -4.19 -9.01
N TYR A 22 -16.51 -3.49 -9.36
CA TYR A 22 -16.45 -2.06 -9.68
C TYR A 22 -15.93 -1.22 -8.50
N ALA A 23 -16.26 -1.62 -7.27
CA ALA A 23 -15.85 -0.92 -6.05
C ALA A 23 -14.33 -1.07 -5.78
N ASN A 24 -13.71 -2.19 -6.17
CA ASN A 24 -12.29 -2.45 -5.95
C ASN A 24 -11.47 -2.57 -7.25
N THR A 25 -11.88 -1.88 -8.32
CA THR A 25 -11.18 -1.96 -9.62
C THR A 25 -9.71 -1.51 -9.52
N TYR A 26 -9.44 -0.54 -8.66
CA TYR A 26 -8.11 0.00 -8.42
C TYR A 26 -7.63 -0.23 -6.98
N GLY A 27 -8.09 -1.28 -6.29
CA GLY A 27 -7.57 -1.62 -4.95
C GLY A 27 -7.93 -0.64 -3.82
N GLU A 28 -8.94 0.21 -4.00
CA GLU A 28 -9.43 1.15 -2.97
C GLU A 28 -9.75 0.44 -1.66
N GLU A 29 -10.49 -0.67 -1.73
CA GLU A 29 -10.88 -1.44 -0.54
C GLU A 29 -9.64 -2.05 0.15
N ASN A 30 -8.64 -2.51 -0.60
CA ASN A 30 -7.39 -3.03 -0.01
C ASN A 30 -6.68 -1.94 0.79
N ILE A 31 -6.55 -0.73 0.22
CA ILE A 31 -5.89 0.40 0.88
C ILE A 31 -6.69 0.80 2.14
N GLN A 32 -8.01 0.94 2.04
CA GLN A 32 -8.87 1.27 3.18
C GLN A 32 -8.77 0.22 4.29
N ASN A 33 -8.80 -1.06 3.94
CA ASN A 33 -8.71 -2.16 4.90
C ASN A 33 -7.36 -2.15 5.63
N LEU A 34 -6.25 -1.95 4.92
CA LEU A 34 -4.93 -1.86 5.52
C LEU A 34 -4.76 -0.62 6.40
N VAL A 35 -5.28 0.55 5.98
CA VAL A 35 -5.30 1.76 6.81
C VAL A 35 -6.14 1.54 8.07
N GLY A 36 -7.31 0.92 7.94
CA GLY A 36 -8.18 0.56 9.06
C GLY A 36 -7.51 -0.41 10.03
N LYS A 37 -6.89 -1.47 9.50
CA LYS A 37 -6.10 -2.43 10.28
C LYS A 37 -4.99 -1.72 11.03
N TYR A 38 -4.17 -0.91 10.37
CA TYR A 38 -3.10 -0.13 11.00
C TYR A 38 -3.62 0.70 12.18
N ARG A 39 -4.70 1.47 11.97
CA ARG A 39 -5.31 2.33 13.00
C ARG A 39 -5.93 1.56 14.17
N SER A 40 -6.30 0.29 13.98
CA SER A 40 -6.85 -0.57 15.03
C SER A 40 -5.81 -1.24 15.92
N LEU A 41 -4.55 -1.31 15.46
CA LEU A 41 -3.47 -1.96 16.22
C LEU A 41 -3.04 -1.10 17.40
N SER A 42 -2.80 -1.73 18.55
CA SER A 42 -2.17 -1.09 19.71
C SER A 42 -0.67 -0.85 19.50
N GLU A 43 -0.01 -1.73 18.74
CA GLU A 43 1.40 -1.65 18.36
C GLU A 43 1.51 -1.71 16.84
N GLN A 44 1.98 -0.61 16.25
CA GLN A 44 1.91 -0.38 14.81
C GLN A 44 3.23 -0.63 14.07
N ASP A 45 4.34 -0.74 14.80
CA ASP A 45 5.70 -0.76 14.22
C ASP A 45 5.89 -1.93 13.26
N ALA A 46 5.46 -3.14 13.64
CA ALA A 46 5.59 -4.32 12.79
C ALA A 46 4.86 -4.17 11.44
N MET A 47 3.65 -3.60 11.46
CA MET A 47 2.91 -3.33 10.23
C MET A 47 3.56 -2.21 9.41
N MET A 48 4.05 -1.16 10.08
CA MET A 48 4.75 -0.07 9.39
C MET A 48 6.00 -0.57 8.66
N ASP A 49 6.81 -1.40 9.31
CA ASP A 49 8.00 -2.01 8.70
C ASP A 49 7.64 -2.85 7.46
N MET A 50 6.52 -3.59 7.52
CA MET A 50 6.00 -4.33 6.38
C MET A 50 5.57 -3.40 5.24
N LEU A 51 4.81 -2.34 5.53
CA LEU A 51 4.36 -1.35 4.53
C LEU A 51 5.56 -0.70 3.83
N ILE A 52 6.59 -0.29 4.58
CA ILE A 52 7.80 0.32 4.03
C ILE A 52 8.53 -0.69 3.13
N ARG A 53 8.74 -1.92 3.61
CA ARG A 53 9.40 -2.97 2.82
C ARG A 53 8.64 -3.29 1.53
N PHE A 54 7.32 -3.40 1.61
CA PHE A 54 6.46 -3.74 0.47
C PHE A 54 6.27 -2.59 -0.52
N SER A 55 6.40 -1.34 -0.08
CA SER A 55 6.46 -0.17 -0.98
C SER A 55 7.64 -0.24 -1.96
N GLN A 56 8.67 -1.02 -1.63
CA GLN A 56 9.85 -1.25 -2.45
C GLN A 56 9.85 -2.65 -3.11
N SER A 57 8.66 -3.18 -3.40
CA SER A 57 8.49 -4.45 -4.12
C SER A 57 8.40 -4.23 -5.64
N THR A 58 8.91 -5.18 -6.41
CA THR A 58 8.69 -5.25 -7.87
C THR A 58 7.34 -5.85 -8.24
N ASP A 59 6.62 -6.45 -7.27
CA ASP A 59 5.22 -6.82 -7.47
C ASP A 59 4.35 -5.55 -7.48
N LEU A 60 3.74 -5.29 -8.64
CA LEU A 60 3.06 -4.02 -8.90
C LEU A 60 1.83 -3.82 -8.06
N ALA A 61 1.10 -4.89 -7.71
CA ALA A 61 -0.07 -4.78 -6.83
C ALA A 61 0.36 -4.46 -5.40
N THR A 62 1.36 -5.17 -4.89
CA THR A 62 1.91 -4.95 -3.55
C THR A 62 2.42 -3.53 -3.40
N CYS A 63 3.32 -3.07 -4.28
CA CYS A 63 3.95 -1.77 -4.10
C CYS A 63 2.99 -0.59 -4.33
N PHE A 64 2.05 -0.74 -5.27
CA PHE A 64 0.88 0.15 -5.45
C PHE A 64 0.10 0.32 -4.15
N ILE A 65 -0.36 -0.79 -3.55
CA ILE A 65 -1.17 -0.77 -2.32
C ILE A 65 -0.35 -0.14 -1.18
N SER A 66 0.89 -0.57 -0.98
CA SER A 66 1.73 -0.07 0.12
C SER A 66 1.96 1.43 0.05
N VAL A 67 2.27 1.98 -1.14
CA VAL A 67 2.44 3.43 -1.31
C VAL A 67 1.13 4.17 -1.06
N GLY A 68 -0.01 3.65 -1.52
CA GLY A 68 -1.32 4.21 -1.22
C GLY A 68 -1.62 4.26 0.28
N VAL A 69 -1.32 3.18 1.01
CA VAL A 69 -1.48 3.13 2.47
C VAL A 69 -0.55 4.12 3.18
N LEU A 70 0.74 4.14 2.84
CA LEU A 70 1.71 5.08 3.41
C LEU A 70 1.27 6.53 3.18
N HIS A 71 0.80 6.83 1.98
CA HIS A 71 0.26 8.15 1.64
C HIS A 71 -0.96 8.49 2.50
N ALA A 72 -1.92 7.58 2.64
CA ALA A 72 -3.12 7.76 3.46
C ALA A 72 -2.85 7.90 4.97
N LEU A 73 -1.71 7.40 5.43
CA LEU A 73 -1.23 7.55 6.81
C LEU A 73 -0.39 8.83 7.01
N GLY A 74 -0.17 9.63 5.97
CA GLY A 74 0.65 10.84 6.05
C GLY A 74 2.15 10.57 6.15
N ARG A 75 2.61 9.38 5.73
CA ARG A 75 4.02 8.95 5.77
C ARG A 75 4.81 9.49 4.58
N VAL A 76 4.92 10.81 4.50
CA VAL A 76 5.51 11.53 3.35
C VAL A 76 6.94 11.06 3.04
N GLU A 77 7.79 10.96 4.06
CA GLU A 77 9.20 10.58 3.87
C GLU A 77 9.34 9.14 3.34
N ASP A 78 8.53 8.21 3.83
CA ASP A 78 8.54 6.82 3.37
C ASP A 78 8.03 6.68 1.92
N VAL A 79 7.03 7.48 1.55
CA VAL A 79 6.58 7.58 0.16
C VAL A 79 7.70 8.13 -0.72
N GLU A 80 8.37 9.21 -0.32
CA GLU A 80 9.49 9.76 -1.09
C GLU A 80 10.65 8.78 -1.23
N GLU A 81 10.94 8.00 -0.19
CA GLU A 81 11.93 6.90 -0.25
C GLU A 81 11.51 5.84 -1.26
N ALA A 82 10.25 5.41 -1.27
CA ALA A 82 9.75 4.45 -2.25
C ALA A 82 9.93 4.97 -3.69
N TYR A 83 9.63 6.25 -3.95
CA TYR A 83 9.86 6.87 -5.26
C TYR A 83 11.35 6.95 -5.61
N ARG A 84 12.23 7.23 -4.65
CA ARG A 84 13.68 7.20 -4.86
C ARG A 84 14.16 5.80 -5.21
N TRP A 85 13.67 4.78 -4.51
CA TRP A 85 13.93 3.37 -4.82
C TRP A 85 13.42 3.00 -6.22
N ALA A 86 12.20 3.37 -6.60
CA ALA A 86 11.62 3.01 -7.90
C ALA A 86 12.44 3.56 -9.08
N LYS A 87 13.07 4.73 -8.94
CA LYS A 87 13.95 5.33 -9.95
C LYS A 87 15.22 4.52 -10.23
N THR A 88 15.61 3.62 -9.33
CA THR A 88 16.80 2.76 -9.51
C THR A 88 16.47 1.42 -10.18
N GLN A 89 15.19 1.11 -10.38
CA GLN A 89 14.72 -0.14 -10.99
C GLN A 89 14.70 -0.06 -12.52
N GLU A 90 14.88 -1.19 -13.19
CA GLU A 90 14.84 -1.28 -14.66
C GLU A 90 13.51 -0.79 -15.24
N ASP A 91 12.38 -1.20 -14.63
CA ASP A 91 11.02 -0.81 -15.02
C ASP A 91 10.50 0.42 -14.25
N SER A 92 11.39 1.37 -13.93
CA SER A 92 11.07 2.55 -13.08
C SER A 92 9.77 3.27 -13.47
N SER A 93 9.55 3.52 -14.76
CA SER A 93 8.34 4.22 -15.25
C SER A 93 7.06 3.43 -14.93
N LYS A 94 7.11 2.10 -15.01
CA LYS A 94 5.95 1.24 -14.73
C LYS A 94 5.62 1.25 -13.25
N ILE A 95 6.63 1.15 -12.39
CA ILE A 95 6.47 1.17 -10.93
C ILE A 95 5.95 2.54 -10.48
N ILE A 96 6.55 3.63 -10.95
CA ILE A 96 6.12 5.00 -10.61
C ILE A 96 4.66 5.23 -11.03
N ASN A 97 4.25 4.81 -12.23
CA ASN A 97 2.85 4.91 -12.65
C ASN A 97 1.90 4.18 -11.69
N HIS A 98 2.30 3.02 -11.15
CA HIS A 98 1.50 2.33 -10.14
C HIS A 98 1.47 3.11 -8.83
N PHE A 99 2.58 3.71 -8.40
CA PHE A 99 2.58 4.57 -7.21
C PHE A 99 1.65 5.78 -7.36
N ASP A 100 1.61 6.40 -8.52
CA ASP A 100 0.74 7.54 -8.80
C ASP A 100 -0.75 7.13 -8.74
N ILE A 101 -1.10 5.94 -9.24
CA ILE A 101 -2.45 5.37 -9.07
C ILE A 101 -2.74 5.16 -7.59
N GLY A 102 -1.80 4.57 -6.83
CA GLY A 102 -1.93 4.32 -5.38
C GLY A 102 -2.24 5.56 -4.58
N LYS A 103 -1.48 6.63 -4.83
CA LYS A 103 -1.72 7.94 -4.22
C LYS A 103 -3.07 8.52 -4.64
N SER A 104 -3.41 8.48 -5.92
CA SER A 104 -4.67 9.06 -6.42
C SER A 104 -5.89 8.37 -5.80
N VAL A 105 -5.86 7.05 -5.67
CA VAL A 105 -6.91 6.27 -4.99
C VAL A 105 -6.98 6.64 -3.51
N ALA A 106 -5.82 6.76 -2.85
CA ALA A 106 -5.75 7.18 -1.46
C ALA A 106 -6.32 8.59 -1.24
N GLU A 107 -5.93 9.56 -2.06
CA GLU A 107 -6.44 10.94 -2.01
C GLU A 107 -7.96 10.99 -2.20
N TYR A 108 -8.51 10.19 -3.12
CA TYR A 108 -9.94 10.13 -3.37
C TYR A 108 -10.74 9.82 -2.11
N PHE A 109 -10.37 8.78 -1.35
CA PHE A 109 -11.15 8.39 -0.16
C PHE A 109 -10.79 9.20 1.10
N ILE A 110 -9.61 9.82 1.17
CA ILE A 110 -9.27 10.74 2.26
C ILE A 110 -10.13 12.00 2.21
N LEU A 111 -10.50 12.43 0.99
CA LEU A 111 -11.26 13.65 0.74
C LEU A 111 -12.77 13.45 0.64
N SER A 112 -13.24 12.20 0.48
CA SER A 112 -14.66 11.81 0.42
C SER A 112 -15.29 11.68 1.82
#